data_AF-D9UK90-F1
#
_entry.id   AF-D9UK90-F1
#
_cell.length_a   1.000
_cell.length_b   1.000
_cell.length_c   1.000
_cell.angle_alpha   90.00
_cell.angle_beta   90.00
_cell.angle_gamma   90.00
#
_symmetry.space_group_name_H-M   'P 1'
#
loop_
_entity.id
_entity.type
_entity.pdbx_description
1 polymer ?
#
loop_
_entity_poly.entity_id
_entity_poly.type
_entity_poly.pdbx_seq_one_letter_code
_entity_poly.pdbx_strand_id
1 'polypeptide(L)' 'MSLSMEAKPWRDRVSEEDELVEQLKLLISDSAKRRAIALLDGVQELGTVANVARELGKSWNAVDKAIKKNGPTKPTTTTE' A
#
# COMPACT_ATOMS: atom_id res chain seq x y z
N MET A 1 -2.68 44.70 -22.32
CA MET A 1 -1.83 43.84 -21.47
C MET A 1 -2.14 42.39 -21.83
N SER A 2 -1.26 41.75 -22.59
CA SER A 2 -1.42 40.34 -22.95
C SER A 2 -0.68 39.48 -21.94
N LEU A 3 -1.39 38.51 -21.35
CA LEU A 3 -0.90 37.54 -20.38
C LEU A 3 0.09 36.58 -21.08
N SER A 4 1.39 36.78 -20.89
CA SER A 4 2.37 35.72 -21.15
C SER A 4 2.80 35.14 -19.80
N MET A 5 1.87 34.43 -19.19
CA MET A 5 2.18 33.46 -18.14
C MET A 5 2.98 32.36 -18.84
N GLU A 6 4.30 32.50 -18.87
CA GLU A 6 5.18 31.49 -19.49
C GLU A 6 4.88 30.15 -18.81
N ALA A 7 4.22 29.26 -19.55
CA ALA A 7 3.89 27.95 -19.05
C ALA A 7 5.20 27.29 -18.59
N LYS A 8 5.20 26.79 -17.35
CA LYS A 8 6.37 26.13 -16.76
C LYS A 8 6.97 25.14 -17.77
N PRO A 9 8.30 25.17 -18.02
CA PRO A 9 8.94 24.21 -18.91
C PRO A 9 8.47 22.79 -18.60
N TRP A 10 8.19 22.01 -19.64
CA TRP A 10 7.62 20.67 -19.46
C TRP A 10 8.51 19.78 -18.57
N ARG A 11 9.83 20.00 -18.59
CA ARG A 11 10.79 19.29 -17.75
C ARG A 11 10.53 19.51 -16.26
N ASP A 12 10.28 20.75 -15.87
CA ASP A 12 10.05 21.08 -14.47
C ASP A 12 8.66 20.61 -14.00
N ARG A 13 7.69 20.49 -14.92
CA ARG A 13 6.39 19.87 -14.62
C ARG A 13 6.54 18.35 -14.41
N VAL A 14 7.37 17.68 -15.22
CA VAL A 14 7.68 16.26 -15.01
C VAL A 14 8.39 16.05 -13.68
N SER A 15 9.38 16.89 -13.35
CA SER A 15 10.10 16.80 -12.06
C SER A 15 9.17 16.92 -10.86
N GLU A 16 8.19 17.83 -10.90
CA GLU A 16 7.19 17.97 -9.84
C GLU A 16 6.31 16.73 -9.69
N GLU A 17 5.86 16.15 -10.80
CA GLU A 17 5.04 14.93 -10.76
C GLU A 17 5.85 13.73 -10.26
N ASP A 18 7.14 13.62 -10.61
CA ASP A 18 8.03 12.58 -10.09
C ASP A 18 8.19 12.71 -8.57
N GLU A 19 8.39 13.92 -8.05
CA GLU A 19 8.43 14.19 -6.61
C GLU A 19 7.12 13.85 -5.89
N LEU A 20 5.98 14.15 -6.52
CA LEU A 20 4.66 13.77 -6.00
C LEU A 20 4.47 12.25 -5.99
N VAL A 21 4.90 11.56 -7.04
CA VAL A 21 4.83 10.10 -7.14
C VAL A 21 5.63 9.45 -6.02
N GLU A 22 6.82 9.94 -5.69
CA GLU A 22 7.59 9.42 -4.55
C GLU A 22 6.87 9.60 -3.21
N GLN A 23 6.24 10.75 -2.99
CA GLN A 23 5.42 10.97 -1.79
C GLN A 23 4.20 10.04 -1.73
N LEU A 24 3.51 9.87 -2.86
CA LEU A 24 2.35 8.97 -2.95
C LEU A 24 2.76 7.50 -2.74
N LYS A 25 3.93 7.08 -3.22
CA LYS A 25 4.47 5.74 -2.97
C LYS A 25 4.63 5.47 -1.47
N LEU A 26 5.12 6.44 -0.69
CA LEU A 26 5.23 6.32 0.77
C LEU A 26 3.85 6.14 1.40
N LEU A 27 2.88 6.98 1.02
CA LEU A 27 1.50 6.88 1.53
C LEU A 27 0.84 5.55 1.18
N ILE A 28 1.03 5.06 -0.04
CA ILE A 28 0.55 3.75 -0.50
C ILE A 28 1.18 2.63 0.33
N SER A 29 2.49 2.69 0.56
CA SER A 29 3.22 1.70 1.36
C SER A 29 2.67 1.64 2.79
N ASP A 30 2.51 2.78 3.45
CA ASP A 30 2.03 2.82 4.82
C ASP A 30 0.55 2.44 4.94
N SER A 31 -0.26 2.82 3.95
CA SER A 31 -1.65 2.36 3.83
C SER A 31 -1.72 0.85 3.68
N ALA A 32 -0.85 0.26 2.86
CA ALA A 32 -0.78 -1.19 2.67
C ALA A 32 -0.41 -1.93 3.96
N LYS A 33 0.51 -1.38 4.77
CA LYS A 33 0.86 -1.94 6.09
C LYS A 33 -0.32 -1.90 7.06
N ARG A 34 -0.98 -0.75 7.21
CA ARG A 34 -2.17 -0.62 8.08
C ARG A 34 -3.28 -1.56 7.64
N ARG A 35 -3.49 -1.69 6.33
CA ARG A 35 -4.47 -2.63 5.78
C ARG A 35 -4.10 -4.08 6.08
N ALA A 36 -2.82 -4.46 6.00
CA ALA A 36 -2.40 -5.82 6.36
C ALA A 36 -2.67 -6.16 7.82
N ILE A 37 -2.49 -5.20 8.73
CA ILE A 37 -2.86 -5.36 10.15
C ILE A 37 -4.36 -5.59 10.31
N ALA A 38 -5.20 -4.75 9.69
CA ALA A 38 -6.66 -4.94 9.75
C ALA A 38 -7.11 -6.28 9.14
N LEU A 39 -6.42 -6.78 8.11
CA LEU A 39 -6.70 -8.10 7.56
C LEU A 39 -6.32 -9.22 8.56
N LEU A 40 -5.26 -9.07 9.34
CA LEU A 40 -4.90 -10.00 10.41
C LEU A 40 -5.93 -9.98 11.54
N ASP A 41 -6.44 -8.80 11.92
CA ASP A 41 -7.54 -8.69 12.89
C ASP A 41 -8.77 -9.46 12.39
N GLY A 42 -9.11 -9.30 11.10
CA GLY A 42 -10.18 -10.09 10.47
C GLY A 42 -9.89 -11.60 10.46
N VAL A 43 -8.63 -12.03 10.31
CA VAL A 43 -8.25 -13.45 10.41
C VAL A 43 -8.42 -13.95 11.84
N GLN A 44 -8.12 -13.12 12.84
CA GLN A 44 -8.33 -13.46 14.25
C GLN A 44 -9.83 -13.60 14.57
N GLU A 45 -10.67 -12.74 14.00
CA GLU A 45 -12.13 -12.78 14.18
C GLU A 45 -12.80 -13.95 13.42
N LEU A 46 -12.46 -14.13 12.14
CA LEU A 46 -13.14 -15.08 11.25
C LEU A 46 -12.40 -16.42 11.12
N GLY A 47 -11.27 -16.57 11.80
CA GLY A 47 -10.47 -17.79 11.90
C GLY A 47 -9.52 -18.08 10.75
N THR A 48 -9.83 -17.66 9.51
CA THR A 48 -8.98 -17.95 8.34
C THR A 48 -8.93 -16.82 7.32
N VAL A 49 -7.81 -16.74 6.59
CA VAL A 49 -7.64 -15.84 5.43
C VAL A 49 -8.74 -16.06 4.37
N ALA A 50 -9.23 -17.29 4.22
CA ALA A 50 -10.29 -17.62 3.27
C ALA A 50 -11.66 -17.04 3.68
N ASN A 51 -11.96 -17.03 4.97
CA ASN A 51 -13.18 -16.40 5.48
C ASN A 51 -13.11 -14.88 5.31
N VAL A 52 -11.97 -14.25 5.64
CA VAL A 52 -11.76 -12.81 5.38
C VAL A 52 -11.88 -12.48 3.89
N ALA A 53 -11.29 -13.30 3.01
CA ALA A 53 -11.40 -13.08 1.58
C ALA A 53 -12.85 -13.18 1.09
N ARG A 54 -13.63 -14.14 1.61
CA ARG A 54 -15.05 -14.30 1.30
C ARG A 54 -15.87 -13.10 1.78
N GLU A 55 -15.64 -12.66 3.02
CA GLU A 55 -16.31 -11.49 3.62
C GLU A 55 -16.07 -10.23 2.80
N LEU A 56 -14.84 -10.03 2.30
CA LEU A 56 -14.46 -8.86 1.52
C LEU A 56 -14.78 -8.98 0.01
N GLY A 57 -15.35 -10.11 -0.45
CA GLY A 57 -15.55 -10.37 -1.88
C GLY A 57 -14.24 -10.38 -2.69
N LYS A 58 -13.14 -10.85 -2.10
CA LYS A 58 -11.80 -10.89 -2.72
C LYS A 58 -11.31 -12.33 -2.87
N SER A 59 -10.32 -12.52 -3.73
CA SER A 59 -9.64 -13.82 -3.82
C SER A 59 -8.76 -14.04 -2.60
N TRP A 60 -8.67 -15.29 -2.15
CA TRP A 60 -7.80 -15.70 -1.05
C TRP A 60 -6.34 -15.22 -1.26
N ASN A 61 -5.81 -15.42 -2.46
CA ASN A 61 -4.43 -15.05 -2.81
C ASN A 61 -4.17 -13.54 -2.69
N ALA A 62 -5.18 -12.70 -2.96
CA ALA A 62 -5.04 -11.25 -2.81
C ALA A 62 -4.91 -10.84 -1.34
N VAL A 63 -5.66 -11.49 -0.44
CA VAL A 63 -5.57 -11.25 1.01
C VAL A 63 -4.27 -11.81 1.57
N ASP A 64 -3.93 -13.06 1.23
CA ASP A 64 -2.71 -13.73 1.67
C ASP A 64 -1.45 -12.93 1.26
N LYS A 65 -1.34 -12.50 0.00
CA LYS A 65 -0.21 -11.68 -0.46
C LYS A 65 -0.16 -10.32 0.21
N ALA A 66 -1.30 -9.67 0.46
CA ALA A 66 -1.32 -8.38 1.13
C ALA A 66 -0.77 -8.48 2.56
N ILE A 67 -1.18 -9.52 3.31
CA ILE A 67 -0.69 -9.82 4.65
C ILE A 67 0.80 -10.18 4.60
N LYS A 68 1.22 -11.11 3.75
CA LYS A 68 2.63 -11.54 3.69
C LYS A 68 3.59 -10.41 3.30
N LYS A 69 3.18 -9.54 2.39
CA LYS A 69 4.05 -8.46 1.88
C LYS A 69 4.14 -7.28 2.84
N ASN A 70 3.05 -6.92 3.52
CA ASN A 70 2.98 -5.67 4.28
C ASN A 70 2.62 -5.87 5.76
N GLY A 71 2.36 -7.09 6.20
CA GLY A 71 2.10 -7.42 7.59
C GLY A 71 3.37 -7.31 8.45
N PRO A 72 3.22 -7.37 9.78
CA PRO A 72 4.35 -7.37 10.69
C PRO A 72 5.29 -8.54 10.36
N THR A 73 6.57 -8.23 10.17
CA THR A 73 7.62 -9.24 10.04
C THR A 73 7.71 -9.97 11.37
N LYS A 74 7.32 -11.25 11.44
CA LYS A 74 7.65 -12.07 12.60
C LYS A 74 9.18 -12.06 12.74
N PRO A 75 9.74 -11.79 13.93
CA PRO A 75 11.16 -12.00 14.14
C PRO A 75 11.44 -13.47 13.85
N THR A 76 12.32 -13.73 12.88
CA THR A 76 12.78 -15.09 12.63
C THR A 76 13.69 -15.43 13.80
N THR A 77 13.23 -16.28 14.71
CA THR A 77 14.08 -16.86 15.75
C THR A 77 15.15 -17.70 15.04
N THR A 78 16.30 -17.09 14.78
CA THR A 78 17.54 -17.82 14.48
C THR A 78 18.00 -18.43 15.81
N THR A 79 17.72 -19.71 16.00
CA THR A 79 18.43 -20.54 16.97
C THR A 79 19.79 -20.88 16.36
N GLU A 80 20.85 -20.25 16.87
CA GLU A 80 22.22 -20.80 16.78
C GLU A 80 22.35 -22.04 17.67
#